data_AF-A0AAN8PI24-F1
#
_entry.id   AF-A0AAN8PI24-F1
#
_cell.length_a   1.000
_cell.length_b   1.000
_cell.length_c   1.000
_cell.angle_alpha   90.00
_cell.angle_beta   90.00
_cell.angle_gamma   90.00
#
_symmetry.space_group_name_H-M   'P 1'
#
loop_
_entity.id
_entity.type
_entity.pdbx_description
1 polymer ?
#
loop_
_entity_poly.entity_id
_entity_poly.type
_entity_poly.pdbx_seq_one_letter_code
_entity_poly.pdbx_strand_id
1 'polypeptide(L)'
;MSPLSCLLICSIFLHDALASIHLQNPRGSGNRLDEPNRERRNRRRLFDSQANDRQGYNVGNLYYYQGSKLQVEWTNQHSCGGDNANCEIILQYMCSNNVRDGAILTTIPDVPSRCENGNCDTDIKFGMHEDFESYKRCRLRSRNFGLFVGDIRMNRDGRARFTRQNTRGLRYGYECPEERDYYPYWHPTPWRDIAVLTNDVSRCDYYKAQSENVKGRGYCYIPLELLVAQDRRIRIPNNKADCDKFSFPANDPNGVKGVWKVAPSHGIAAPICQENQYSRDNHNGNGINGQTNTFNWTLPNIEEDNCIFRIRYNVTSNDFNGWETTSEQNADPLKRVDGAKVPLYKNLGFDSRCDASERGFLLKNDPEVKIFDGLDIGLKLAVDIRQAGRTFEDRSFRFEVRPRPAGIPADANIYNVNVRGKRGNIVQTYPSTEYDFVPADLHATPDDYTHLQWTGSNTNNNGNAGQGLRGTDRHNYVLLHEQIYPEGSGYTGPGVKVGHFGVNYPMNLTGTSLPLDMLEKLAYLKPAQLGGEMSELDDAGPYFDAGLMKAPGPGTYHYMCSRNNAFTNRDQKGRFIIHPTSPPAK
;
A
#
# COMPACT_ATOMS: atom_id res chain seq x y z
N MET A 1 43.63 -26.74 10.24
CA MET A 1 42.89 -25.48 9.98
C MET A 1 42.02 -25.23 11.20
N SER A 2 42.13 -24.05 11.82
CA SER A 2 41.54 -23.79 13.15
C SER A 2 40.01 -23.60 13.07
N PRO A 3 39.27 -23.87 14.15
CA PRO A 3 37.81 -23.72 14.21
C PRO A 3 37.32 -22.26 14.14
N LEU A 4 38.23 -21.29 13.96
CA LEU A 4 37.90 -19.88 13.84
C LEU A 4 37.42 -19.48 12.43
N SER A 5 37.70 -20.29 11.40
CA SER A 5 37.32 -19.97 10.02
C SER A 5 35.86 -20.34 9.66
N CYS A 6 35.17 -21.16 10.48
CA CYS A 6 33.76 -21.50 10.25
C CYS A 6 32.77 -20.49 10.88
N LEU A 7 33.21 -19.65 11.81
CA LEU A 7 32.32 -18.68 12.49
C LEU A 7 32.08 -17.39 11.70
N LEU A 8 32.88 -17.11 10.65
CA LEU A 8 32.73 -15.90 9.85
C LEU A 8 31.79 -16.01 8.65
N ILE A 9 31.36 -17.22 8.26
CA ILE A 9 30.54 -17.43 7.05
C ILE A 9 29.03 -17.60 7.38
N CYS A 10 28.66 -17.96 8.62
CA CYS A 10 27.25 -18.12 9.00
C CYS A 10 26.55 -16.84 9.53
N SER A 11 27.22 -15.68 9.54
CA SER A 11 26.65 -14.44 10.12
C SER A 11 26.18 -13.40 9.08
N ILE A 12 26.18 -13.71 7.78
CA ILE A 12 25.98 -12.70 6.71
C ILE A 12 24.66 -12.84 5.91
N PHE A 13 23.85 -13.88 6.13
CA PHE A 13 22.56 -14.01 5.41
C PHE A 13 21.33 -13.89 6.32
N LEU A 14 21.23 -12.81 7.09
CA LEU A 14 19.93 -12.26 7.50
C LEU A 14 19.38 -11.39 6.36
N HIS A 15 19.09 -12.00 5.22
CA HIS A 15 18.29 -11.35 4.19
C HIS A 15 16.83 -11.54 4.60
N ASP A 16 16.27 -10.58 5.33
CA ASP A 16 14.81 -10.42 5.30
C ASP A 16 14.44 -10.24 3.82
N ALA A 17 13.71 -11.20 3.25
CA ALA A 17 13.24 -11.08 1.88
C ALA A 17 12.33 -9.85 1.79
N LEU A 18 12.85 -8.75 1.25
CA LEU A 18 12.09 -7.54 0.99
C LEU A 18 11.32 -7.77 -0.31
N ALA A 19 10.04 -8.11 -0.18
CA ALA A 19 9.18 -8.49 -1.30
C ALA A 19 7.75 -8.01 -1.03
N SER A 20 7.19 -7.23 -1.94
CA SER A 20 6.40 -6.06 -1.55
C SER A 20 4.99 -6.02 -2.15
N ILE A 21 4.12 -5.20 -1.55
CA ILE A 21 3.00 -4.57 -2.27
C ILE A 21 3.42 -3.17 -2.73
N HIS A 22 3.11 -2.80 -3.97
CA HIS A 22 3.43 -1.52 -4.57
C HIS A 22 2.18 -0.83 -5.07
N LEU A 23 1.87 0.32 -4.49
CA LEU A 23 0.71 1.11 -4.88
C LEU A 23 1.05 1.96 -6.13
N GLN A 24 0.30 1.75 -7.21
CA GLN A 24 0.50 2.45 -8.48
C GLN A 24 -0.44 3.65 -8.63
N ASN A 25 -1.71 3.50 -8.23
CA ASN A 25 -2.70 4.58 -8.20
C ASN A 25 -3.63 4.44 -6.97
N PRO A 26 -3.90 5.50 -6.18
CA PRO A 26 -3.17 6.78 -6.17
C PRO A 26 -1.66 6.55 -5.95
N ARG A 27 -0.81 7.46 -6.43
CA ARG A 27 0.64 7.24 -6.49
C ARG A 27 1.23 6.84 -5.13
N GLY A 28 1.82 5.64 -5.04
CA GLY A 28 2.50 5.14 -3.84
C GLY A 28 3.79 5.89 -3.53
N SER A 29 3.97 6.28 -2.28
CA SER A 29 5.15 7.04 -1.84
C SER A 29 6.35 6.16 -1.55
N GLY A 30 6.16 4.95 -1.00
CA GLY A 30 7.27 4.09 -0.60
C GLY A 30 8.25 4.72 0.41
N ASN A 31 7.83 5.73 1.18
CA ASN A 31 8.65 6.65 2.01
C ASN A 31 9.50 7.69 1.25
N ARG A 32 9.36 7.83 -0.07
CA ARG A 32 10.10 8.82 -0.86
C ARG A 32 9.55 10.24 -0.65
N LEU A 33 10.39 11.22 -0.96
CA LEU A 33 10.03 12.64 -1.05
C LEU A 33 11.06 13.36 -1.91
N ASP A 34 10.73 13.67 -3.17
CA ASP A 34 11.55 14.50 -4.07
C ASP A 34 13.03 14.06 -4.22
N GLU A 35 13.28 12.76 -4.27
CA GLU A 35 14.64 12.22 -4.23
C GLU A 35 15.21 11.92 -5.64
N PRO A 36 16.43 12.41 -5.99
CA PRO A 36 17.09 12.19 -7.29
C PRO A 36 17.69 10.80 -7.49
N ASN A 37 17.73 9.98 -6.44
CA ASN A 37 18.32 8.64 -6.51
C ASN A 37 17.23 7.58 -6.70
N ARG A 38 17.59 6.44 -7.29
CA ARG A 38 16.61 5.36 -7.54
C ARG A 38 16.11 4.73 -6.24
N GLU A 39 17.00 4.55 -5.28
CA GLU A 39 16.68 4.11 -3.93
C GLU A 39 16.18 5.28 -3.07
N ARG A 40 15.16 5.04 -2.23
CA ARG A 40 14.75 5.96 -1.18
C ARG A 40 15.88 6.16 -0.18
N ARG A 41 16.13 7.37 0.32
CA ARG A 41 17.23 7.63 1.27
C ARG A 41 16.86 7.33 2.72
N ASN A 42 15.57 7.36 3.07
CA ASN A 42 15.10 7.03 4.42
C ASN A 42 13.89 6.10 4.42
N ARG A 43 14.12 4.80 4.64
CA ARG A 43 13.05 3.80 4.78
C ARG A 43 12.17 3.96 6.02
N ARG A 44 12.54 4.83 6.97
CA ARG A 44 11.84 5.04 8.26
C ARG A 44 11.10 6.37 8.32
N ARG A 45 10.92 7.03 7.18
CA ARG A 45 10.39 8.39 7.12
C ARG A 45 8.97 8.47 7.70
N LEU A 46 8.08 7.61 7.21
CA LEU A 46 6.64 7.64 7.49
C LEU A 46 6.11 6.30 8.04
N PHE A 47 6.45 5.19 7.39
CA PHE A 47 5.85 3.88 7.66
C PHE A 47 6.79 2.72 7.28
N ASP A 48 6.55 1.53 7.81
CA ASP A 48 7.36 0.34 7.54
C ASP A 48 6.78 -0.51 6.43
N SER A 49 7.09 -0.12 5.18
CA SER A 49 6.63 -0.79 3.96
C SER A 49 6.98 -2.28 3.85
N GLN A 50 8.06 -2.72 4.51
CA GLN A 50 8.67 -4.05 4.31
C GLN A 50 9.07 -4.35 2.86
N ALA A 51 9.26 -3.29 2.07
CA ALA A 51 9.48 -3.36 0.65
C ALA A 51 10.92 -2.99 0.23
N ASN A 52 11.24 -3.26 -1.05
CA ASN A 52 12.50 -2.86 -1.68
C ASN A 52 12.71 -1.34 -1.63
N ASP A 53 13.95 -0.89 -1.43
CA ASP A 53 14.29 0.53 -1.36
C ASP A 53 14.03 1.32 -2.66
N ARG A 54 13.84 0.66 -3.80
CA ARG A 54 13.47 1.29 -5.08
C ARG A 54 11.95 1.47 -5.29
N GLN A 55 11.12 1.03 -4.35
CA GLN A 55 9.68 1.28 -4.37
C GLN A 55 9.35 2.77 -4.35
N GLY A 56 8.22 3.11 -4.95
CA GLY A 56 7.54 4.39 -4.77
C GLY A 56 7.91 5.39 -5.85
N TYR A 57 7.13 6.46 -5.89
CA TYR A 57 7.30 7.58 -6.79
C TYR A 57 7.91 8.77 -6.06
N ASN A 58 8.41 9.77 -6.80
CA ASN A 58 9.07 10.92 -6.18
C ASN A 58 8.09 11.89 -5.51
N VAL A 59 6.95 12.11 -6.16
CA VAL A 59 5.83 12.95 -5.70
C VAL A 59 4.52 12.35 -6.23
N GLY A 60 3.39 12.77 -5.62
CA GLY A 60 2.08 12.25 -5.99
C GLY A 60 0.87 13.01 -5.46
N ASN A 61 1.02 14.29 -5.08
CA ASN A 61 -0.08 15.07 -4.50
C ASN A 61 -1.12 15.43 -5.56
N LEU A 62 -2.36 14.99 -5.35
CA LEU A 62 -3.51 15.21 -6.23
C LEU A 62 -4.73 15.64 -5.41
N TYR A 63 -5.83 16.01 -6.07
CA TYR A 63 -7.12 16.16 -5.41
C TYR A 63 -8.19 15.35 -6.12
N TYR A 64 -9.24 14.94 -5.41
CA TYR A 64 -10.35 14.20 -5.97
C TYR A 64 -11.67 14.84 -5.55
N TYR A 65 -12.69 14.72 -6.39
CA TYR A 65 -14.02 15.20 -6.03
C TYR A 65 -14.79 14.17 -5.21
N GLN A 66 -15.62 14.64 -4.28
CA GLN A 66 -16.59 13.79 -3.57
C GLN A 66 -17.42 12.95 -4.56
N GLY A 67 -17.58 11.66 -4.27
CA GLY A 67 -18.33 10.72 -5.11
C GLY A 67 -17.65 10.33 -6.43
N SER A 68 -16.48 10.89 -6.77
CA SER A 68 -15.73 10.47 -7.96
C SER A 68 -15.19 9.04 -7.81
N LYS A 69 -14.95 8.38 -8.95
CA LYS A 69 -14.45 7.01 -9.05
C LYS A 69 -12.95 7.04 -9.30
N LEU A 70 -12.17 6.54 -8.35
CA LEU A 70 -10.73 6.36 -8.46
C LEU A 70 -10.42 4.88 -8.64
N GLN A 71 -9.81 4.52 -9.77
CA GLN A 71 -9.30 3.17 -9.97
C GLN A 71 -8.00 3.01 -9.17
N VAL A 72 -8.12 2.42 -7.99
CA VAL A 72 -6.96 2.00 -7.19
C VAL A 72 -6.26 0.89 -7.96
N GLU A 73 -4.94 0.95 -8.02
CA GLU A 73 -4.13 -0.02 -8.73
C GLU A 73 -2.87 -0.37 -7.94
N TRP A 74 -2.53 -1.65 -7.90
CA TRP A 74 -1.33 -2.12 -7.24
C TRP A 74 -0.70 -3.32 -7.95
N THR A 75 0.54 -3.58 -7.57
CA THR A 75 1.22 -4.85 -7.83
C THR A 75 1.66 -5.48 -6.52
N ASN A 76 1.72 -6.81 -6.47
CA ASN A 76 2.17 -7.54 -5.29
C ASN A 76 3.04 -8.73 -5.70
N GLN A 77 4.19 -8.89 -5.05
CA GLN A 77 5.16 -9.90 -5.45
C GLN A 77 4.70 -11.33 -5.17
N HIS A 78 4.06 -11.58 -4.03
CA HIS A 78 3.53 -12.90 -3.66
C HIS A 78 2.13 -13.10 -4.22
N SER A 79 1.70 -14.35 -4.41
CA SER A 79 0.40 -14.71 -4.97
C SER A 79 -0.74 -14.33 -4.04
N CYS A 80 -1.87 -14.03 -4.69
CA CYS A 80 -3.15 -13.78 -4.07
C CYS A 80 -4.22 -14.36 -5.00
N GLY A 81 -5.33 -14.87 -4.47
CA GLY A 81 -6.35 -15.55 -5.28
C GLY A 81 -5.84 -16.77 -6.07
N GLY A 82 -4.76 -17.42 -5.62
CA GLY A 82 -4.18 -18.61 -6.23
C GLY A 82 -3.68 -19.61 -5.18
N ASP A 83 -3.13 -20.74 -5.62
CA ASP A 83 -2.92 -21.93 -4.76
C ASP A 83 -1.73 -21.84 -3.78
N ASN A 84 -0.82 -20.88 -3.99
CA ASN A 84 0.48 -20.88 -3.30
C ASN A 84 0.50 -20.08 -1.99
N ALA A 85 -0.48 -19.20 -1.75
CA ALA A 85 -0.56 -18.42 -0.53
C ALA A 85 -1.99 -18.00 -0.17
N ASN A 86 -2.28 -18.00 1.14
CA ASN A 86 -3.46 -17.33 1.68
C ASN A 86 -3.18 -15.84 1.75
N CYS A 87 -4.12 -15.03 1.27
CA CYS A 87 -3.93 -13.59 1.09
C CYS A 87 -5.15 -12.78 1.52
N GLU A 88 -4.89 -11.61 2.11
CA GLU A 88 -5.84 -10.51 2.21
C GLU A 88 -5.23 -9.18 1.74
N ILE A 89 -5.97 -8.44 0.91
CA ILE A 89 -5.68 -7.06 0.54
C ILE A 89 -6.66 -6.15 1.26
N ILE A 90 -6.15 -5.23 2.07
CA ILE A 90 -6.97 -4.30 2.85
C ILE A 90 -6.72 -2.88 2.35
N LEU A 91 -7.76 -2.24 1.83
CA LEU A 91 -7.72 -0.87 1.31
C LEU A 91 -8.31 0.08 2.35
N GLN A 92 -7.57 1.12 2.68
CA GLN A 92 -7.93 2.06 3.74
C GLN A 92 -7.59 3.50 3.36
N TYR A 93 -8.23 4.43 4.04
CA TYR A 93 -7.85 5.83 3.99
C TYR A 93 -7.90 6.46 5.36
N MET A 94 -7.23 7.60 5.49
CA MET A 94 -7.26 8.41 6.69
C MET A 94 -7.20 9.88 6.27
N CYS A 95 -8.04 10.71 6.90
CA CYS A 95 -7.96 12.16 6.77
C CYS A 95 -7.85 12.78 8.17
N SER A 96 -6.98 13.79 8.30
CA SER A 96 -6.79 14.58 9.51
C SER A 96 -5.99 15.84 9.18
N ASN A 97 -6.24 16.94 9.89
CA ASN A 97 -5.60 18.24 9.69
C ASN A 97 -4.07 18.19 9.61
N ASN A 98 -3.44 17.22 10.28
CA ASN A 98 -2.00 17.15 10.38
C ASN A 98 -1.34 16.19 9.37
N VAL A 99 -2.11 15.44 8.58
CA VAL A 99 -1.58 14.50 7.57
C VAL A 99 -0.81 15.28 6.50
N ARG A 100 0.44 14.88 6.25
CA ARG A 100 1.33 15.58 5.32
C ARG A 100 2.53 14.75 4.89
N ASP A 101 3.02 15.02 3.69
CA ASP A 101 4.29 14.48 3.24
C ASP A 101 5.49 15.18 3.88
N GLY A 102 5.36 16.44 4.31
CA GLY A 102 6.48 17.25 4.81
C GLY A 102 7.47 17.69 3.72
N ALA A 103 8.54 18.36 4.15
CA ALA A 103 9.54 18.99 3.26
C ALA A 103 10.95 18.38 3.39
N ILE A 104 11.19 17.53 4.39
CA ILE A 104 12.50 16.88 4.60
C ILE A 104 12.38 15.36 4.76
N LEU A 105 13.51 14.69 4.53
CA LEU A 105 13.63 13.23 4.57
C LEU A 105 13.83 12.66 5.96
N THR A 106 14.17 13.49 6.95
CA THR A 106 14.39 13.06 8.32
C THR A 106 13.08 12.55 8.94
N THR A 107 13.15 11.40 9.62
CA THR A 107 12.01 10.88 10.40
C THR A 107 11.66 11.87 11.51
N ILE A 108 10.38 12.24 11.62
CA ILE A 108 9.84 13.11 12.68
C ILE A 108 10.36 12.69 14.07
N PRO A 109 10.80 13.58 14.98
CA PRO A 109 11.25 13.21 16.33
C PRO A 109 10.14 12.59 17.20
N ASP A 110 10.45 11.79 18.22
CA ASP A 110 9.47 11.33 19.24
C ASP A 110 9.65 12.03 20.61
N VAL A 111 10.47 13.07 20.61
CA VAL A 111 10.72 13.94 21.74
C VAL A 111 10.29 15.35 21.32
N PRO A 112 9.20 15.89 21.88
CA PRO A 112 8.62 17.15 21.41
C PRO A 112 9.60 18.33 21.38
N SER A 113 10.55 18.39 22.32
CA SER A 113 11.59 19.44 22.36
C SER A 113 12.57 19.44 21.19
N ARG A 114 12.56 18.42 20.33
CA ARG A 114 13.34 18.37 19.08
C ARG A 114 12.57 18.89 17.86
N CYS A 115 11.32 19.29 18.06
CA CYS A 115 10.46 19.91 17.07
C CYS A 115 10.32 21.40 17.35
N GLU A 116 9.94 22.15 16.33
CA GLU A 116 9.67 23.58 16.45
C GLU A 116 8.62 23.85 17.53
N ASN A 117 8.87 24.86 18.36
CA ASN A 117 8.01 25.24 19.49
C ASN A 117 7.67 24.10 20.47
N GLY A 118 8.47 23.03 20.49
CA GLY A 118 8.20 21.89 21.35
C GLY A 118 7.00 21.05 20.91
N ASN A 119 6.53 21.17 19.67
CA ASN A 119 5.37 20.45 19.15
C ASN A 119 5.63 19.86 17.76
N CYS A 120 5.70 18.54 17.69
CA CYS A 120 5.95 17.83 16.44
C CYS A 120 4.72 17.78 15.52
N ASP A 121 3.50 17.87 16.06
CA ASP A 121 2.29 17.80 15.25
C ASP A 121 2.14 19.06 14.37
N THR A 122 2.70 20.18 14.80
CA THR A 122 2.71 21.46 14.06
C THR A 122 3.99 21.73 13.28
N ASP A 123 5.05 20.92 13.44
CA ASP A 123 6.31 21.08 12.72
C ASP A 123 6.19 20.47 11.32
N ILE A 124 5.72 21.29 10.37
CA ILE A 124 5.31 20.86 9.03
C ILE A 124 6.46 20.39 8.14
N LYS A 125 7.72 20.65 8.52
CA LYS A 125 8.87 20.17 7.73
C LYS A 125 8.96 18.65 7.73
N PHE A 126 8.48 17.99 8.79
CA PHE A 126 8.46 16.53 8.87
C PHE A 126 7.18 15.97 8.24
N GLY A 127 7.34 14.86 7.51
CA GLY A 127 6.20 14.07 7.09
C GLY A 127 5.53 13.39 8.29
N MET A 128 4.20 13.34 8.27
CA MET A 128 3.41 12.80 9.36
C MET A 128 2.09 12.24 8.82
N HIS A 129 1.87 10.95 9.03
CA HIS A 129 0.60 10.30 8.69
C HIS A 129 -0.23 10.21 9.97
N GLU A 130 0.19 9.44 10.96
CA GLU A 130 -0.40 9.40 12.30
C GLU A 130 0.18 10.50 13.19
N ASP A 131 -0.57 11.01 14.18
CA ASP A 131 -0.12 12.05 15.11
C ASP A 131 0.74 11.53 16.29
N PHE A 132 1.37 12.46 17.00
CA PHE A 132 2.23 12.15 18.14
C PHE A 132 1.49 11.42 19.26
N GLU A 133 0.26 11.81 19.59
CA GLU A 133 -0.51 11.17 20.66
C GLU A 133 -0.81 9.71 20.34
N SER A 134 -1.30 9.44 19.13
CA SER A 134 -1.60 8.10 18.61
C SER A 134 -0.36 7.21 18.69
N TYR A 135 0.78 7.72 18.22
CA TYR A 135 2.05 6.99 18.32
C TYR A 135 2.50 6.81 19.77
N LYS A 136 2.44 7.84 20.61
CA LYS A 136 2.85 7.77 22.02
C LYS A 136 2.05 6.71 22.76
N ARG A 137 0.73 6.66 22.52
CA ARG A 137 -0.16 5.64 23.09
C ARG A 137 0.21 4.24 22.59
N CYS A 138 0.41 4.02 21.30
CA CYS A 138 0.88 2.73 20.79
C CYS A 138 2.24 2.33 21.36
N ARG A 139 3.22 3.24 21.30
CA ARG A 139 4.59 3.03 21.79
C ARG A 139 4.60 2.61 23.25
N LEU A 140 3.70 3.16 24.07
CA LEU A 140 3.65 2.88 25.50
C LEU A 140 2.72 1.73 25.90
N ARG A 141 1.81 1.32 25.02
CA ARG A 141 0.85 0.24 25.26
C ARG A 141 1.52 -1.13 25.33
N SER A 142 1.07 -1.96 26.26
CA SER A 142 1.39 -3.39 26.31
C SER A 142 0.94 -4.04 25.00
N ARG A 143 1.82 -4.79 24.34
CA ARG A 143 1.40 -5.58 23.17
C ARG A 143 0.35 -6.59 23.57
N ASN A 144 -0.40 -7.08 22.60
CA ASN A 144 -1.19 -8.30 22.77
C ASN A 144 -0.24 -9.51 22.85
N PHE A 145 -0.26 -10.18 24.00
CA PHE A 145 0.54 -11.37 24.28
C PHE A 145 -0.11 -12.66 23.78
N GLY A 146 -1.34 -12.60 23.24
CA GLY A 146 -2.03 -13.71 22.59
C GLY A 146 -1.58 -13.97 21.15
N LEU A 147 -0.71 -13.14 20.58
CA LEU A 147 -0.32 -13.22 19.16
C LEU A 147 0.81 -14.22 18.94
N PHE A 148 0.70 -15.00 17.86
CA PHE A 148 1.75 -15.90 17.42
C PHE A 148 3.00 -15.11 16.96
N VAL A 149 4.16 -15.52 17.45
CA VAL A 149 5.47 -14.95 17.12
C VAL A 149 6.49 -15.98 16.64
N GLY A 150 6.08 -17.24 16.47
CA GLY A 150 6.96 -18.32 16.03
C GLY A 150 8.01 -18.66 17.09
N ASP A 151 9.28 -18.55 16.73
CA ASP A 151 10.44 -18.84 17.58
C ASP A 151 11.18 -17.58 18.06
N ILE A 152 10.58 -16.41 17.83
CA ILE A 152 11.19 -15.12 18.14
C ILE A 152 11.17 -14.88 19.65
N ARG A 153 12.36 -14.64 20.19
CA ARG A 153 12.51 -14.10 21.54
C ARG A 153 12.12 -12.62 21.53
N MET A 154 10.86 -12.34 21.84
CA MET A 154 10.36 -10.97 21.91
C MET A 154 11.09 -10.17 22.99
N ASN A 155 11.26 -8.86 22.73
CA ASN A 155 11.83 -7.96 23.73
C ASN A 155 10.95 -7.98 24.99
N ARG A 156 11.60 -8.09 26.16
CA ARG A 156 10.98 -8.05 27.49
C ARG A 156 10.23 -6.74 27.78
N ASP A 157 10.52 -5.69 27.02
CA ASP A 157 9.78 -4.43 27.07
C ASP A 157 8.29 -4.58 26.72
N GLY A 158 7.88 -5.62 25.99
CA GLY A 158 6.47 -6.03 25.87
C GLY A 158 5.50 -4.94 25.39
N ARG A 159 5.97 -3.95 24.63
CA ARG A 159 5.17 -2.84 24.08
C ARG A 159 4.64 -3.16 22.67
N ALA A 160 3.55 -2.52 22.24
CA ALA A 160 2.90 -2.76 20.94
C ALA A 160 3.78 -2.42 19.72
N ARG A 161 4.91 -1.71 19.90
CA ARG A 161 5.94 -1.55 18.85
C ARG A 161 6.72 -2.82 18.54
N PHE A 162 6.68 -3.84 19.40
CA PHE A 162 7.42 -5.09 19.25
C PHE A 162 6.50 -6.18 18.70
N THR A 163 6.56 -6.39 17.39
CA THR A 163 5.80 -7.43 16.68
C THR A 163 6.74 -8.50 16.10
N ARG A 164 6.17 -9.54 15.50
CA ARG A 164 6.94 -10.58 14.79
C ARG A 164 7.83 -9.99 13.69
N GLN A 165 7.32 -8.95 13.02
CA GLN A 165 8.00 -8.29 11.91
C GLN A 165 8.89 -7.11 12.34
N ASN A 166 8.65 -6.56 13.54
CA ASN A 166 9.43 -5.46 14.11
C ASN A 166 9.99 -5.83 15.49
N THR A 167 10.81 -6.88 15.52
CA THR A 167 11.34 -7.48 16.76
C THR A 167 12.20 -6.54 17.61
N ARG A 168 12.87 -5.59 16.95
CA ARG A 168 13.69 -4.54 17.58
C ARG A 168 12.87 -3.30 17.96
N GLY A 169 11.58 -3.27 17.62
CA GLY A 169 10.70 -2.14 17.84
C GLY A 169 11.25 -0.87 17.19
N LEU A 170 11.82 -0.95 15.99
CA LEU A 170 12.26 0.22 15.24
C LEU A 170 11.09 1.16 14.97
N ARG A 171 11.38 2.45 14.87
CA ARG A 171 10.39 3.50 14.63
C ARG A 171 10.37 3.90 13.17
N TYR A 172 9.17 4.02 12.62
CA TYR A 172 8.89 4.44 11.25
C TYR A 172 7.83 5.53 11.34
N GLY A 173 8.23 6.79 11.16
CA GLY A 173 7.38 7.93 11.50
C GLY A 173 6.69 7.76 12.86
N TYR A 174 5.36 7.84 12.81
CA TYR A 174 4.44 7.64 13.93
C TYR A 174 3.53 6.42 13.74
N GLU A 175 3.90 5.49 12.86
CA GLU A 175 3.21 4.21 12.67
C GLU A 175 3.18 3.38 13.96
N CYS A 176 2.05 2.69 14.19
CA CYS A 176 1.92 1.64 15.19
C CYS A 176 2.13 0.25 14.56
N PRO A 177 3.27 -0.44 14.81
CA PRO A 177 3.56 -1.72 14.15
C PRO A 177 2.51 -2.82 14.40
N GLU A 178 1.92 -2.87 15.59
CA GLU A 178 0.84 -3.84 15.91
C GLU A 178 -0.46 -3.53 15.18
N GLU A 179 -0.75 -2.26 14.87
CA GLU A 179 -1.93 -1.90 14.07
C GLU A 179 -1.72 -2.26 12.60
N ARG A 180 -0.51 -2.05 12.08
CA ARG A 180 -0.14 -2.51 10.74
C ARG A 180 -0.28 -4.02 10.61
N ASP A 181 0.38 -4.78 11.49
CA ASP A 181 0.55 -6.23 11.36
C ASP A 181 -0.72 -7.05 11.61
N TYR A 182 -1.76 -6.47 12.24
CA TYR A 182 -2.94 -7.23 12.64
C TYR A 182 -4.24 -6.51 12.27
N TYR A 183 -5.09 -7.22 11.53
CA TYR A 183 -6.38 -6.72 11.07
C TYR A 183 -7.50 -7.77 11.25
N PRO A 184 -8.71 -7.37 11.66
CA PRO A 184 -9.10 -6.08 12.22
C PRO A 184 -8.38 -5.73 13.52
N TYR A 185 -7.98 -4.47 13.69
CA TYR A 185 -7.22 -4.07 14.87
C TYR A 185 -8.12 -3.91 16.10
N TRP A 186 -7.71 -4.42 17.27
CA TRP A 186 -8.55 -4.48 18.49
C TRP A 186 -8.48 -3.22 19.36
N HIS A 187 -7.64 -2.25 19.01
CA HIS A 187 -7.58 -0.93 19.64
C HIS A 187 -7.96 0.16 18.64
N PRO A 188 -8.25 1.39 19.12
CA PRO A 188 -8.61 2.47 18.22
C PRO A 188 -7.54 2.71 17.14
N THR A 189 -7.97 2.81 15.89
CA THR A 189 -7.16 3.16 14.73
C THR A 189 -7.76 4.37 14.01
N PRO A 190 -6.96 5.29 13.44
CA PRO A 190 -7.48 6.39 12.63
C PRO A 190 -7.84 5.96 11.19
N TRP A 191 -7.50 4.73 10.82
CA TRP A 191 -7.68 4.18 9.48
C TRP A 191 -9.11 3.70 9.25
N ARG A 192 -9.75 4.25 8.22
CA ARG A 192 -11.11 3.89 7.77
C ARG A 192 -11.02 2.84 6.68
N ASP A 193 -11.81 1.78 6.80
CA ASP A 193 -11.77 0.65 5.85
C ASP A 193 -12.61 0.93 4.61
N ILE A 194 -12.03 0.74 3.42
CA ILE A 194 -12.71 0.85 2.13
C ILE A 194 -13.17 -0.54 1.69
N ALA A 195 -12.20 -1.46 1.62
CA ALA A 195 -12.44 -2.81 1.14
C ALA A 195 -11.48 -3.83 1.77
N VAL A 196 -11.95 -5.05 1.91
CA VAL A 196 -11.18 -6.24 2.27
C VAL A 196 -11.37 -7.26 1.14
N LEU A 197 -10.33 -7.48 0.37
CA LEU A 197 -10.29 -8.52 -0.65
C LEU A 197 -9.62 -9.75 -0.02
N THR A 198 -10.27 -10.90 -0.02
CA THR A 198 -9.80 -12.10 0.69
C THR A 198 -9.91 -13.36 -0.17
N ASN A 199 -9.03 -14.32 0.03
CA ASN A 199 -9.16 -15.65 -0.57
C ASN A 199 -10.31 -16.47 0.08
N ASP A 200 -10.74 -16.11 1.30
CA ASP A 200 -11.78 -16.83 2.04
C ASP A 200 -12.98 -15.90 2.32
N VAL A 201 -13.90 -15.84 1.36
CA VAL A 201 -15.09 -14.97 1.43
C VAL A 201 -16.05 -15.35 2.56
N SER A 202 -15.94 -16.54 3.15
CA SER A 202 -16.74 -16.92 4.33
C SER A 202 -16.44 -16.02 5.54
N ARG A 203 -15.30 -15.33 5.53
CA ARG A 203 -14.89 -14.36 6.57
C ARG A 203 -15.44 -12.96 6.37
N CYS A 204 -16.16 -12.70 5.28
CA CYS A 204 -16.62 -11.34 4.99
C CYS A 204 -17.54 -10.77 6.07
N ASP A 205 -18.41 -11.57 6.67
CA ASP A 205 -19.27 -11.13 7.77
C ASP A 205 -18.44 -10.74 9.00
N TYR A 206 -17.37 -11.49 9.28
CA TYR A 206 -16.43 -11.16 10.34
C TYR A 206 -15.73 -9.82 10.06
N TYR A 207 -15.15 -9.61 8.88
CA TYR A 207 -14.47 -8.34 8.56
C TYR A 207 -15.41 -7.15 8.64
N LYS A 208 -16.62 -7.27 8.07
CA LYS A 208 -17.63 -6.22 8.11
C LYS A 208 -18.06 -5.89 9.54
N ALA A 209 -18.30 -6.90 10.38
CA ALA A 209 -18.74 -6.70 11.76
C ALA A 209 -17.62 -6.23 12.70
N GLN A 210 -16.37 -6.56 12.41
CA GLN A 210 -15.22 -6.20 13.25
C GLN A 210 -14.49 -4.95 12.78
N SER A 211 -14.80 -4.38 11.62
CA SER A 211 -14.22 -3.10 11.18
C SER A 211 -14.52 -1.97 12.16
N GLU A 212 -13.55 -1.08 12.38
CA GLU A 212 -13.75 0.12 13.22
C GLU A 212 -14.70 1.14 12.57
N ASN A 213 -15.04 0.95 11.29
CA ASN A 213 -16.11 1.69 10.62
C ASN A 213 -17.43 1.62 11.41
N VAL A 214 -17.75 0.43 11.92
CA VAL A 214 -19.04 0.11 12.58
C VAL A 214 -18.90 -0.35 14.04
N LYS A 215 -17.71 -0.70 14.49
CA LYS A 215 -17.47 -1.22 15.84
C LYS A 215 -16.44 -0.39 16.61
N GLY A 216 -16.88 0.24 17.70
CA GLY A 216 -16.00 0.98 18.61
C GLY A 216 -14.97 0.10 19.33
N ARG A 217 -13.89 0.74 19.81
CA ARG A 217 -12.73 0.04 20.41
C ARG A 217 -12.42 0.48 21.82
N GLY A 218 -12.24 -0.50 22.70
CA GLY A 218 -11.83 -0.28 24.08
C GLY A 218 -10.35 0.10 24.20
N TYR A 219 -10.03 1.00 25.12
CA TYR A 219 -8.66 1.38 25.42
C TYR A 219 -8.52 1.91 26.86
N CYS A 220 -7.31 1.79 27.40
CA CYS A 220 -6.99 2.39 28.70
C CYS A 220 -6.56 3.85 28.52
N TYR A 221 -7.37 4.78 29.01
CA TYR A 221 -7.07 6.20 29.00
C TYR A 221 -6.18 6.57 30.19
N ILE A 222 -5.05 7.20 29.85
CA ILE A 222 -4.11 7.86 30.76
C ILE A 222 -3.82 9.25 30.15
N PRO A 223 -3.78 10.34 30.95
CA PRO A 223 -3.47 11.70 30.48
C PRO A 223 -2.16 11.77 29.70
N LEU A 224 -2.15 12.51 28.59
CA LEU A 224 -1.00 12.58 27.68
C LEU A 224 0.21 13.22 28.36
N GLU A 225 0.00 14.23 29.20
CA GLU A 225 1.02 14.95 29.95
C GLU A 225 1.84 13.98 30.81
N LEU A 226 1.14 13.07 31.48
CA LEU A 226 1.76 12.03 32.29
C LEU A 226 2.54 11.03 31.41
N LEU A 227 1.97 10.63 30.28
CA LEU A 227 2.65 9.74 29.31
C LEU A 227 3.92 10.37 28.73
N VAL A 228 3.93 11.69 28.52
CA VAL A 228 5.11 12.43 28.05
C VAL A 228 6.16 12.51 29.15
N ALA A 229 5.77 12.87 30.37
CA ALA A 229 6.69 13.06 31.49
C ALA A 229 7.31 11.76 32.02
N GLN A 230 6.59 10.63 31.92
CA GLN A 230 6.96 9.36 32.57
C GLN A 230 7.06 8.19 31.57
N ASP A 231 7.46 8.48 30.33
CA ASP A 231 7.42 7.52 29.22
C ASP A 231 8.27 6.25 29.42
N ARG A 232 9.33 6.32 30.22
CA ARG A 232 10.16 5.17 30.62
C ARG A 232 9.52 4.32 31.71
N ARG A 233 8.62 4.89 32.52
CA ARG A 233 8.04 4.25 33.71
C ARG A 233 6.62 3.76 33.50
N ILE A 234 5.91 4.30 32.52
CA ILE A 234 4.53 3.92 32.22
C ILE A 234 4.46 2.87 31.11
N ARG A 235 3.62 1.87 31.38
CA ARG A 235 3.14 0.90 30.41
C ARG A 235 1.62 0.95 30.42
N ILE A 236 1.02 1.32 29.29
CA ILE A 236 -0.45 1.45 29.19
C ILE A 236 -1.05 0.05 29.06
N PRO A 237 -1.95 -0.37 29.96
CA PRO A 237 -2.64 -1.65 29.82
C PRO A 237 -3.46 -1.73 28.52
N ASN A 238 -3.55 -2.92 27.94
CA ASN A 238 -4.30 -3.16 26.70
C ASN A 238 -5.66 -3.82 26.92
N ASN A 239 -6.02 -4.12 28.16
CA ASN A 239 -7.30 -4.72 28.53
C ASN A 239 -7.92 -4.00 29.73
N LYS A 240 -9.23 -4.18 29.91
CA LYS A 240 -9.99 -3.50 30.97
C LYS A 240 -9.52 -3.87 32.37
N ALA A 241 -9.33 -5.16 32.64
CA ALA A 241 -9.00 -5.65 33.98
C ALA A 241 -7.69 -5.05 34.51
N ASP A 242 -6.68 -4.93 33.66
CA ASP A 242 -5.40 -4.31 34.03
C ASP A 242 -5.48 -2.78 34.04
N CYS A 243 -6.34 -2.19 33.20
CA CYS A 243 -6.60 -0.75 33.23
C CYS A 243 -7.25 -0.31 34.55
N ASP A 244 -8.25 -1.06 35.03
CA ASP A 244 -8.95 -0.78 36.29
C ASP A 244 -8.01 -0.86 37.50
N LYS A 245 -6.92 -1.64 37.39
CA LYS A 245 -5.88 -1.77 38.43
C LYS A 245 -4.73 -0.78 38.27
N PHE A 246 -4.68 -0.03 37.16
CA PHE A 246 -3.58 0.88 36.89
C PHE A 246 -3.64 2.08 37.83
N SER A 247 -2.53 2.37 38.51
CA SER A 247 -2.29 3.62 39.20
C SER A 247 -0.86 4.10 38.95
N PHE A 248 -0.67 5.42 38.87
CA PHE A 248 0.67 6.02 38.81
C PHE A 248 0.79 7.26 39.71
N PRO A 249 1.76 7.31 40.65
CA PRO A 249 2.67 6.22 41.01
C PRO A 249 1.93 4.95 41.49
N ALA A 250 2.61 3.80 41.39
CA ALA A 250 2.02 2.55 41.83
C ALA A 250 1.70 2.61 43.34
N ASN A 251 0.52 2.12 43.74
CA ASN A 251 0.04 2.09 45.13
C ASN A 251 -0.18 3.47 45.79
N ASP A 252 -0.18 4.56 45.03
CA ASP A 252 -0.53 5.88 45.54
C ASP A 252 -2.07 6.06 45.48
N PRO A 253 -2.77 6.24 46.63
CA PRO A 253 -4.21 6.48 46.65
C PRO A 253 -4.64 7.73 45.88
N ASN A 254 -3.75 8.72 45.79
CA ASN A 254 -3.95 9.98 45.07
C ASN A 254 -3.30 9.98 43.67
N GLY A 255 -2.73 8.84 43.27
CA GLY A 255 -2.12 8.67 41.95
C GLY A 255 -3.14 8.70 40.82
N VAL A 256 -2.66 8.98 39.61
CA VAL A 256 -3.48 8.94 38.39
C VAL A 256 -3.90 7.50 38.12
N LYS A 257 -5.21 7.28 38.08
CA LYS A 257 -5.80 5.96 37.76
C LYS A 257 -6.04 5.81 36.26
N GLY A 258 -5.90 4.59 35.77
CA GLY A 258 -6.31 4.25 34.41
C GLY A 258 -7.83 4.26 34.31
N VAL A 259 -8.36 4.79 33.22
CA VAL A 259 -9.81 4.78 32.97
C VAL A 259 -10.07 4.01 31.69
N TRP A 260 -10.76 2.87 31.77
CA TRP A 260 -11.16 2.15 30.57
C TRP A 260 -12.23 2.95 29.83
N LYS A 261 -11.95 3.30 28.58
CA LYS A 261 -12.86 4.02 27.68
C LYS A 261 -13.13 3.17 26.45
N VAL A 262 -14.23 3.49 25.76
CA VAL A 262 -14.54 2.94 24.44
C VAL A 262 -14.58 4.11 23.47
N ALA A 263 -13.66 4.11 22.50
CA ALA A 263 -13.73 5.01 21.37
C ALA A 263 -14.94 4.62 20.50
N PRO A 264 -15.73 5.58 20.00
CA PRO A 264 -16.81 5.27 19.07
C PRO A 264 -16.24 4.67 17.78
N SER A 265 -17.07 3.91 17.06
CA SER A 265 -16.78 3.56 15.66
C SER A 265 -16.67 4.84 14.82
N HIS A 266 -16.10 4.74 13.62
CA HIS A 266 -16.09 5.87 12.68
C HIS A 266 -17.50 6.30 12.23
N GLY A 267 -18.51 5.46 12.40
CA GLY A 267 -19.89 5.80 12.06
C GLY A 267 -20.13 5.86 10.54
N ILE A 268 -19.36 5.07 9.79
CA ILE A 268 -19.48 4.95 8.33
C ILE A 268 -19.84 3.51 7.95
N ALA A 269 -20.18 3.29 6.69
CA ALA A 269 -20.51 1.96 6.20
C ALA A 269 -19.39 0.96 6.46
N ALA A 270 -19.75 -0.29 6.79
CA ALA A 270 -18.80 -1.38 6.84
C ALA A 270 -18.05 -1.51 5.49
N PRO A 271 -16.79 -2.00 5.48
CA PRO A 271 -16.03 -2.13 4.25
C PRO A 271 -16.72 -3.09 3.27
N ILE A 272 -16.48 -2.85 1.99
CA ILE A 272 -16.77 -3.85 0.97
C ILE A 272 -15.90 -5.09 1.29
N CYS A 273 -16.48 -6.28 1.24
CA CYS A 273 -15.70 -7.50 1.32
C CYS A 273 -16.09 -8.43 0.18
N GLN A 274 -15.09 -8.88 -0.56
CA GLN A 274 -15.24 -9.71 -1.75
C GLN A 274 -14.00 -10.59 -1.96
N GLU A 275 -14.09 -11.50 -2.92
CA GLU A 275 -12.99 -12.37 -3.30
C GLU A 275 -11.80 -11.57 -3.86
N ASN A 276 -10.59 -12.08 -3.62
CA ASN A 276 -9.36 -11.51 -4.16
C ASN A 276 -9.25 -11.68 -5.68
N GLN A 277 -8.52 -10.75 -6.30
CA GLN A 277 -8.06 -10.93 -7.67
C GLN A 277 -6.85 -11.86 -7.70
N TYR A 278 -6.80 -12.72 -8.72
CA TYR A 278 -5.64 -13.56 -8.98
C TYR A 278 -4.40 -12.69 -9.23
N SER A 279 -3.29 -13.06 -8.60
CA SER A 279 -1.97 -12.47 -8.81
C SER A 279 -0.93 -13.58 -8.91
N ARG A 280 -0.12 -13.55 -9.97
CA ARG A 280 0.95 -14.52 -10.17
C ARG A 280 2.14 -14.28 -9.24
N ASP A 281 2.59 -15.34 -8.57
CA ASP A 281 3.80 -15.33 -7.73
C ASP A 281 5.04 -14.85 -8.46
N ASN A 282 5.83 -14.01 -7.80
CA ASN A 282 7.14 -13.53 -8.22
C ASN A 282 7.18 -12.82 -9.58
N HIS A 283 6.03 -12.35 -10.06
CA HIS A 283 5.90 -11.57 -11.30
C HIS A 283 5.36 -10.17 -11.03
N ASN A 284 5.56 -9.67 -9.80
CA ASN A 284 5.16 -8.34 -9.35
C ASN A 284 3.70 -8.02 -9.73
N GLY A 285 2.75 -8.84 -9.29
CA GLY A 285 1.34 -8.51 -9.41
C GLY A 285 0.73 -8.73 -10.78
N ASN A 286 1.34 -9.56 -11.64
CA ASN A 286 0.75 -9.90 -12.93
C ASN A 286 -0.58 -10.63 -12.72
N GLY A 287 -1.67 -9.87 -12.84
CA GLY A 287 -3.03 -10.34 -12.67
C GLY A 287 -3.56 -11.02 -13.93
N ILE A 288 -4.87 -11.13 -14.03
CA ILE A 288 -5.52 -11.76 -15.17
C ILE A 288 -5.19 -10.97 -16.45
N ASN A 289 -4.86 -11.68 -17.53
CA ASN A 289 -4.55 -11.12 -18.86
C ASN A 289 -3.36 -10.14 -18.91
N GLY A 290 -2.38 -10.25 -18.00
CA GLY A 290 -1.21 -9.37 -18.06
C GLY A 290 -1.40 -8.03 -17.33
N GLN A 291 -2.58 -7.80 -16.75
CA GLN A 291 -2.96 -6.51 -16.18
C GLN A 291 -2.59 -6.41 -14.69
N THR A 292 -2.45 -5.18 -14.23
CA THR A 292 -2.35 -4.83 -12.82
C THR A 292 -3.66 -5.11 -12.10
N ASN A 293 -3.58 -5.44 -10.82
CA ASN A 293 -4.76 -5.61 -9.98
C ASN A 293 -5.37 -4.24 -9.66
N THR A 294 -6.70 -4.17 -9.68
CA THR A 294 -7.44 -2.90 -9.57
C THR A 294 -8.64 -2.99 -8.64
N PHE A 295 -9.04 -1.85 -8.07
CA PHE A 295 -10.28 -1.71 -7.32
C PHE A 295 -10.87 -0.31 -7.56
N ASN A 296 -12.13 -0.23 -7.98
CA ASN A 296 -12.79 1.06 -8.18
C ASN A 296 -13.33 1.61 -6.86
N TRP A 297 -12.62 2.58 -6.29
CA TRP A 297 -13.03 3.26 -5.06
C TRP A 297 -13.88 4.49 -5.39
N THR A 298 -15.05 4.61 -4.76
CA THR A 298 -15.83 5.85 -4.77
C THR A 298 -15.39 6.72 -3.61
N LEU A 299 -14.92 7.93 -3.91
CA LEU A 299 -14.44 8.86 -2.90
C LEU A 299 -15.56 9.22 -1.91
N PRO A 300 -15.27 9.24 -0.60
CA PRO A 300 -16.26 9.57 0.41
C PRO A 300 -16.75 11.03 0.27
N ASN A 301 -17.96 11.28 0.74
CA ASN A 301 -18.54 12.63 0.81
C ASN A 301 -17.99 13.39 2.02
N ILE A 302 -16.71 13.71 1.98
CA ILE A 302 -16.00 14.51 2.98
C ILE A 302 -15.29 15.68 2.28
N GLU A 303 -15.11 16.78 3.00
CA GLU A 303 -14.32 17.91 2.53
C GLU A 303 -13.09 18.01 3.43
N GLU A 304 -11.97 17.50 2.92
CA GLU A 304 -10.74 17.36 3.68
C GLU A 304 -9.53 17.55 2.79
N ASP A 305 -8.64 18.44 3.19
CA ASP A 305 -7.43 18.72 2.42
C ASP A 305 -6.36 17.65 2.64
N ASN A 306 -6.38 16.98 3.79
CA ASN A 306 -5.25 16.19 4.24
C ASN A 306 -5.65 14.73 4.42
N CYS A 307 -5.73 14.01 3.30
CA CYS A 307 -6.02 12.59 3.24
C CYS A 307 -4.84 11.78 2.69
N ILE A 308 -4.75 10.52 3.10
CA ILE A 308 -3.84 9.52 2.55
C ILE A 308 -4.56 8.18 2.36
N PHE A 309 -4.10 7.41 1.39
CA PHE A 309 -4.55 6.06 1.11
C PHE A 309 -3.50 5.06 1.59
N ARG A 310 -3.94 3.93 2.12
CA ARG A 310 -3.08 2.81 2.51
C ARG A 310 -3.61 1.52 1.90
N ILE A 311 -2.67 0.73 1.40
CA ILE A 311 -2.91 -0.67 1.05
C ILE A 311 -2.08 -1.55 1.97
N ARG A 312 -2.73 -2.55 2.57
CA ARG A 312 -2.05 -3.61 3.33
C ARG A 312 -2.21 -4.94 2.61
N TYR A 313 -1.15 -5.72 2.65
CA TYR A 313 -1.09 -7.05 2.07
C TYR A 313 -0.67 -8.05 3.14
N ASN A 314 -1.63 -8.85 3.60
CA ASN A 314 -1.39 -9.95 4.50
C ASN A 314 -1.24 -11.24 3.70
N VAL A 315 -0.19 -11.97 3.96
CA VAL A 315 0.14 -13.26 3.34
C VAL A 315 0.36 -14.26 4.44
N THR A 316 -0.18 -15.46 4.30
CA THR A 316 0.14 -16.60 5.18
C THR A 316 0.36 -17.85 4.34
N SER A 317 1.34 -18.67 4.73
CA SER A 317 1.50 -19.98 4.12
C SER A 317 0.40 -20.93 4.60
N ASN A 318 0.18 -22.02 3.85
CA ASN A 318 -0.79 -23.04 4.25
C ASN A 318 -0.20 -24.09 5.20
N ASP A 319 1.03 -23.88 5.70
CA ASP A 319 1.68 -24.77 6.66
C ASP A 319 0.95 -24.78 8.01
N PHE A 320 0.13 -23.77 8.28
CA PHE A 320 -0.65 -23.67 9.52
C PHE A 320 -1.90 -22.80 9.34
N ASN A 321 -2.88 -22.99 10.21
CA ASN A 321 -4.07 -22.13 10.25
C ASN A 321 -3.74 -20.80 10.94
N GLY A 322 -3.60 -19.73 10.16
CA GLY A 322 -3.30 -18.39 10.66
C GLY A 322 -4.35 -17.79 11.62
N TRP A 323 -5.57 -18.33 11.65
CA TRP A 323 -6.67 -17.84 12.49
C TRP A 323 -6.79 -18.58 13.82
N GLU A 324 -6.41 -19.85 13.86
CA GLU A 324 -6.42 -20.67 15.07
C GLU A 324 -5.08 -20.65 15.82
N THR A 325 -4.04 -20.07 15.20
CA THR A 325 -2.70 -20.04 15.76
C THR A 325 -2.48 -18.79 16.60
N THR A 326 -2.20 -19.00 17.87
CA THR A 326 -2.02 -17.96 18.89
C THR A 326 -0.63 -18.06 19.52
N SER A 327 -0.39 -17.29 20.58
CA SER A 327 0.87 -17.37 21.31
C SER A 327 1.09 -18.69 22.05
N GLU A 328 0.04 -19.48 22.30
CA GLU A 328 0.14 -20.81 22.91
C GLU A 328 0.96 -21.78 22.04
N GLN A 329 0.92 -21.57 20.73
CA GLN A 329 1.64 -22.36 19.75
C GLN A 329 3.08 -21.87 19.50
N ASN A 330 3.57 -20.84 20.19
CA ASN A 330 4.95 -20.40 20.02
C ASN A 330 5.97 -21.47 20.42
N ALA A 331 7.12 -21.46 19.76
CA ALA A 331 8.27 -22.25 20.20
C ALA A 331 8.84 -21.66 21.49
N ASP A 332 9.49 -22.49 22.31
CA ASP A 332 10.33 -21.96 23.39
C ASP A 332 11.54 -21.26 22.74
N PRO A 333 11.72 -19.94 22.91
CA PRO A 333 12.84 -19.22 22.30
C PRO A 333 14.20 -19.69 22.82
N LEU A 334 14.27 -20.42 23.94
CA LEU A 334 15.47 -21.05 24.48
C LEU A 334 15.68 -22.49 23.99
N LYS A 335 14.63 -23.13 23.44
CA LYS A 335 14.67 -24.50 22.88
C LYS A 335 14.08 -24.53 21.48
N ARG A 336 14.63 -23.71 20.58
CA ARG A 336 14.15 -23.60 19.18
C ARG A 336 14.15 -24.94 18.41
N VAL A 337 14.97 -25.88 18.84
CA VAL A 337 15.03 -27.25 18.31
C VAL A 337 13.68 -27.97 18.37
N ASP A 338 12.84 -27.67 19.36
CA ASP A 338 11.52 -28.28 19.58
C ASP A 338 10.44 -27.75 18.63
N GLY A 339 10.74 -26.65 17.93
CA GLY A 339 9.85 -25.96 17.01
C GLY A 339 8.59 -25.36 17.63
N ALA A 340 7.83 -24.66 16.80
CA ALA A 340 6.52 -24.13 17.19
C ALA A 340 5.55 -25.29 17.47
N LYS A 341 4.61 -25.06 18.38
CA LYS A 341 3.62 -26.06 18.80
C LYS A 341 2.37 -26.10 17.92
N VAL A 342 2.51 -25.63 16.69
CA VAL A 342 1.50 -25.76 15.66
C VAL A 342 1.29 -27.25 15.33
N PRO A 343 0.04 -27.74 15.19
CA PRO A 343 -0.24 -29.15 14.93
C PRO A 343 0.00 -29.57 13.47
N LEU A 344 1.14 -29.19 12.89
CA LEU A 344 1.54 -29.54 11.51
C LEU A 344 1.49 -31.06 11.25
N TYR A 345 1.88 -31.85 12.25
CA TYR A 345 1.93 -33.31 12.20
C TYR A 345 0.59 -33.95 11.78
N LYS A 346 -0.55 -33.34 12.15
CA LYS A 346 -1.88 -33.85 11.79
C LYS A 346 -2.12 -33.80 10.28
N ASN A 347 -1.69 -32.71 9.64
CA ASN A 347 -1.88 -32.50 8.20
C ASN A 347 -0.90 -33.33 7.37
N LEU A 348 0.21 -33.76 7.97
CA LEU A 348 1.23 -34.58 7.34
C LEU A 348 1.02 -36.10 7.56
N GLY A 349 -0.05 -36.49 8.25
CA GLY A 349 -0.41 -37.89 8.46
C GLY A 349 0.37 -38.63 9.56
N PHE A 350 0.95 -37.91 10.53
CA PHE A 350 1.57 -38.53 11.70
C PHE A 350 0.55 -38.75 12.83
N ASP A 351 0.66 -39.89 13.53
CA ASP A 351 -0.20 -40.24 14.67
C ASP A 351 -0.04 -39.27 15.84
N SER A 352 1.19 -38.80 16.07
CA SER A 352 1.49 -37.85 17.13
C SER A 352 2.56 -36.83 16.74
N ARG A 353 2.66 -35.77 17.54
CA ARG A 353 3.77 -34.82 17.43
C ARG A 353 5.12 -35.49 17.71
N CYS A 354 5.17 -36.48 18.59
CA CYS A 354 6.41 -37.17 18.92
C CYS A 354 6.97 -37.87 17.68
N ASP A 355 6.15 -38.60 16.94
CA ASP A 355 6.55 -39.31 15.73
C ASP A 355 7.05 -38.33 14.65
N ALA A 356 6.35 -37.22 14.47
CA ALA A 356 6.77 -36.15 13.56
C ALA A 356 8.11 -35.51 14.00
N SER A 357 8.28 -35.30 15.31
CA SER A 357 9.49 -34.70 15.89
C SER A 357 10.72 -35.58 15.72
N GLU A 358 10.58 -36.90 15.92
CA GLU A 358 11.67 -37.87 15.71
C GLU A 358 12.18 -37.86 14.27
N ARG A 359 11.28 -37.57 13.33
CA ARG A 359 11.59 -37.43 11.91
C ARG A 359 11.84 -35.98 11.45
N GLY A 360 11.84 -35.02 12.37
CA GLY A 360 12.18 -33.63 12.11
C GLY A 360 11.09 -32.76 11.48
N PHE A 361 9.86 -33.28 11.33
CA PHE A 361 8.69 -32.58 10.76
C PHE A 361 8.06 -31.60 11.77
N LEU A 362 8.83 -30.55 12.10
CA LEU A 362 8.45 -29.48 13.02
C LEU A 362 8.46 -28.14 12.30
N LEU A 363 7.52 -27.26 12.63
CA LEU A 363 7.55 -25.88 12.14
C LEU A 363 8.65 -25.11 12.90
N LYS A 364 9.84 -25.04 12.32
CA LYS A 364 11.01 -24.32 12.83
C LYS A 364 11.89 -23.81 11.69
N ASN A 365 12.87 -22.98 12.04
CA ASN A 365 13.88 -22.54 11.09
C ASN A 365 14.79 -23.71 10.68
N ASP A 366 15.00 -23.83 9.38
CA ASP A 366 15.84 -24.83 8.73
C ASP A 366 15.71 -26.25 9.31
N PRO A 367 14.52 -26.89 9.28
CA PRO A 367 14.38 -28.24 9.81
C PRO A 367 15.17 -29.24 8.97
N GLU A 368 15.68 -30.28 9.62
CA GLU A 368 16.27 -31.44 8.96
C GLU A 368 15.27 -32.59 9.07
N VAL A 369 14.73 -33.03 7.94
CA VAL A 369 13.62 -34.00 7.89
C VAL A 369 14.08 -35.37 7.36
N LYS A 370 13.68 -36.44 8.04
CA LYS A 370 13.93 -37.82 7.61
C LYS A 370 12.74 -38.33 6.81
N ILE A 371 12.81 -38.22 5.49
CA ILE A 371 11.65 -38.44 4.59
C ILE A 371 11.37 -39.91 4.33
N PHE A 372 12.38 -40.77 4.37
CA PHE A 372 12.24 -42.19 4.04
C PHE A 372 12.32 -43.06 5.29
N ASP A 373 11.43 -44.05 5.39
CA ASP A 373 11.50 -45.06 6.43
C ASP A 373 12.69 -45.98 6.18
N GLY A 374 13.51 -46.22 7.21
CA GLY A 374 14.67 -47.11 7.13
C GLY A 374 15.93 -46.52 6.47
N LEU A 375 15.89 -45.26 6.01
CA LEU A 375 17.07 -44.56 5.49
C LEU A 375 17.40 -43.36 6.39
N ASP A 376 18.54 -43.45 7.08
CA ASP A 376 19.00 -42.40 8.00
C ASP A 376 19.70 -41.25 7.24
N ILE A 377 18.95 -40.59 6.37
CA ILE A 377 19.39 -39.40 5.63
C ILE A 377 18.43 -38.25 5.95
N GLY A 378 18.96 -37.20 6.57
CA GLY A 378 18.24 -35.95 6.81
C GLY A 378 18.31 -35.01 5.61
N LEU A 379 17.16 -34.52 5.15
CA LEU A 379 17.08 -33.43 4.19
C LEU A 379 16.93 -32.10 4.92
N LYS A 380 17.88 -31.20 4.74
CA LYS A 380 17.82 -29.83 5.27
C LYS A 380 16.90 -28.98 4.40
N LEU A 381 15.79 -28.49 4.97
CA LEU A 381 14.90 -27.54 4.29
C LEU A 381 15.34 -26.10 4.60
N ALA A 382 15.12 -25.19 3.65
CA ALA A 382 15.36 -23.75 3.83
C ALA A 382 14.06 -23.03 4.22
N VAL A 383 13.51 -23.40 5.39
CA VAL A 383 12.27 -22.82 5.92
C VAL A 383 12.63 -21.72 6.91
N ASP A 384 12.00 -20.55 6.75
CA ASP A 384 12.03 -19.49 7.74
C ASP A 384 10.63 -19.24 8.30
N ILE A 385 10.41 -19.62 9.57
CA ILE A 385 9.11 -19.46 10.25
C ILE A 385 8.71 -17.97 10.36
N ARG A 386 9.66 -17.04 10.24
CA ARG A 386 9.37 -15.61 10.19
C ARG A 386 8.72 -15.21 8.88
N GLN A 387 8.85 -16.01 7.81
CA GLN A 387 8.19 -15.78 6.52
C GLN A 387 6.83 -16.47 6.42
N ALA A 388 6.46 -17.33 7.37
CA ALA A 388 5.23 -18.12 7.32
C ALA A 388 3.94 -17.27 7.38
N GLY A 389 4.04 -15.99 7.72
CA GLY A 389 2.94 -15.04 7.52
C GLY A 389 3.31 -13.58 7.63
N ARG A 390 3.23 -12.81 6.54
CA ARG A 390 3.78 -11.46 6.47
C ARG A 390 2.73 -10.41 6.15
N THR A 391 2.89 -9.23 6.73
CA THR A 391 2.15 -8.02 6.36
C THR A 391 3.10 -7.04 5.69
N PHE A 392 2.73 -6.58 4.50
CA PHE A 392 3.37 -5.50 3.76
C PHE A 392 2.41 -4.33 3.64
N GLU A 393 2.93 -3.12 3.44
CA GLU A 393 2.08 -1.98 3.15
C GLU A 393 2.74 -0.97 2.20
N ASP A 394 1.90 -0.20 1.52
CA ASP A 394 2.30 1.03 0.85
C ASP A 394 1.25 2.11 1.14
N ARG A 395 1.67 3.37 1.08
CA ARG A 395 0.81 4.53 1.32
C ARG A 395 0.98 5.54 0.22
N SER A 396 -0.12 6.14 -0.22
CA SER A 396 -0.07 7.21 -1.20
C SER A 396 0.64 8.44 -0.64
N PHE A 397 0.99 9.36 -1.54
CA PHE A 397 1.16 10.76 -1.17
C PHE A 397 -0.16 11.37 -0.66
N ARG A 398 -0.07 12.55 -0.04
CA ARG A 398 -1.23 13.29 0.45
C ARG A 398 -2.14 13.70 -0.71
N PHE A 399 -3.45 13.57 -0.53
CA PHE A 399 -4.43 14.09 -1.48
C PHE A 399 -5.56 14.82 -0.77
N GLU A 400 -6.26 15.65 -1.54
CA GLU A 400 -7.45 16.38 -1.06
C GLU A 400 -8.73 15.71 -1.55
N VAL A 401 -9.79 15.78 -0.78
CA VAL A 401 -11.16 15.48 -1.22
C VAL A 401 -11.95 16.78 -1.22
N ARG A 402 -12.28 17.27 -2.42
CA ARG A 402 -12.97 18.54 -2.64
C ARG A 402 -14.46 18.36 -2.91
N PRO A 403 -15.30 19.35 -2.59
CA PRO A 403 -16.72 19.32 -2.92
C PRO A 403 -16.95 19.09 -4.41
N ARG A 404 -17.94 18.26 -4.75
CA ARG A 404 -18.41 18.15 -6.14
C ARG A 404 -18.86 19.55 -6.62
N PRO A 405 -18.41 20.04 -7.79
CA PRO A 405 -18.81 21.36 -8.27
C PRO A 405 -20.32 21.47 -8.48
N ALA A 406 -20.92 22.59 -8.10
CA ALA A 406 -22.38 22.77 -8.08
C ALA A 406 -23.06 22.61 -9.45
N GLY A 407 -22.33 22.80 -10.55
CA GLY A 407 -22.84 22.61 -11.92
C GLY A 407 -22.83 21.16 -12.42
N ILE A 408 -22.34 20.22 -11.62
CA ILE A 408 -22.26 18.80 -11.99
C ILE A 408 -23.39 18.03 -11.33
N PRO A 409 -24.22 17.28 -12.09
CA PRO A 409 -25.31 16.50 -11.53
C PRO A 409 -24.85 15.54 -10.42
N ALA A 410 -25.69 15.35 -9.40
CA ALA A 410 -25.35 14.52 -8.25
C ALA A 410 -25.26 13.01 -8.60
N ASP A 411 -25.96 12.59 -9.64
CA ASP A 411 -26.03 11.24 -10.18
C ASP A 411 -25.02 10.98 -11.31
N ALA A 412 -24.42 12.03 -11.89
CA ALA A 412 -23.37 11.86 -12.89
C ALA A 412 -22.10 11.24 -12.29
N ASN A 413 -21.52 10.27 -12.99
CA ASN A 413 -20.23 9.72 -12.58
C ASN A 413 -19.10 10.70 -12.94
N ILE A 414 -18.10 10.77 -12.07
CA ILE A 414 -16.83 11.45 -12.33
C ILE A 414 -15.75 10.38 -12.27
N TYR A 415 -15.11 10.07 -13.38
CA TYR A 415 -13.99 9.12 -13.44
C TYR A 415 -12.65 9.86 -13.36
N ASN A 416 -11.82 9.52 -12.38
CA ASN A 416 -10.47 10.08 -12.28
C ASN A 416 -9.54 9.33 -13.23
N VAL A 417 -8.87 10.08 -14.10
CA VAL A 417 -7.85 9.56 -15.01
C VAL A 417 -6.52 10.20 -14.64
N ASN A 418 -5.64 9.36 -14.10
CA ASN A 418 -4.35 9.74 -13.55
C ASN A 418 -3.21 9.14 -14.37
N VAL A 419 -1.99 9.36 -13.88
CA VAL A 419 -0.77 8.74 -14.39
C VAL A 419 -0.07 7.96 -13.27
N ARG A 420 0.18 6.67 -13.51
CA ARG A 420 1.07 5.82 -12.71
C ARG A 420 2.50 5.87 -13.28
N GLY A 421 3.48 5.36 -12.54
CA GLY A 421 4.85 5.16 -13.05
C GLY A 421 5.83 6.32 -12.79
N LYS A 422 7.10 6.13 -13.16
CA LYS A 422 8.17 7.15 -13.08
C LYS A 422 9.10 7.13 -14.30
N ARG A 423 9.97 8.15 -14.46
CA ARG A 423 10.95 8.22 -15.57
C ARG A 423 11.85 7.00 -15.58
N GLY A 424 12.09 6.43 -16.74
CA GLY A 424 13.12 5.40 -16.94
C GLY A 424 12.64 4.29 -17.84
N ASN A 425 13.53 3.32 -18.08
CA ASN A 425 13.16 2.02 -18.61
C ASN A 425 12.71 1.05 -17.52
N ILE A 426 12.08 -0.06 -17.90
CA ILE A 426 11.60 -1.08 -16.95
C ILE A 426 12.65 -1.52 -15.92
N VAL A 427 13.92 -1.66 -16.30
CA VAL A 427 15.01 -2.05 -15.38
C VAL A 427 15.36 -0.90 -14.42
N GLN A 428 15.28 0.35 -14.90
CA GLN A 428 15.58 1.55 -14.12
C GLN A 428 14.46 1.91 -13.13
N THR A 429 13.20 1.62 -13.47
CA THR A 429 12.04 1.93 -12.63
C THR A 429 11.69 0.81 -11.66
N TYR A 430 12.12 -0.43 -11.95
CA TYR A 430 11.85 -1.60 -11.11
C TYR A 430 12.18 -1.38 -9.63
N PRO A 431 11.31 -1.78 -8.69
CA PRO A 431 10.07 -2.56 -8.87
C PRO A 431 8.80 -1.74 -9.13
N SER A 432 8.91 -0.42 -9.29
CA SER A 432 7.84 0.41 -9.85
C SER A 432 7.73 0.19 -11.37
N THR A 433 6.70 0.77 -11.99
CA THR A 433 6.51 0.72 -13.44
C THR A 433 7.01 1.98 -14.16
N GLU A 434 7.17 1.88 -15.47
CA GLU A 434 7.24 3.03 -16.37
C GLU A 434 5.89 3.77 -16.36
N TYR A 435 5.89 4.98 -16.91
CA TYR A 435 4.69 5.81 -16.98
C TYR A 435 3.59 5.19 -17.82
N ASP A 436 2.36 5.27 -17.30
CA ASP A 436 1.18 4.85 -18.03
C ASP A 436 -0.07 5.59 -17.53
N PHE A 437 -1.15 5.58 -18.30
CA PHE A 437 -2.43 6.11 -17.85
C PHE A 437 -3.17 5.10 -16.97
N VAL A 438 -3.94 5.61 -16.01
CA VAL A 438 -4.76 4.79 -15.11
C VAL A 438 -6.11 5.48 -14.86
N PRO A 439 -7.24 4.86 -15.27
CA PRO A 439 -7.31 3.67 -16.12
C PRO A 439 -6.72 3.92 -17.52
N ALA A 440 -6.08 2.90 -18.11
CA ALA A 440 -5.72 2.91 -19.53
C ALA A 440 -6.95 2.65 -20.41
N ASP A 441 -7.90 1.84 -19.93
CA ASP A 441 -9.18 1.58 -20.58
C ASP A 441 -10.32 2.12 -19.72
N LEU A 442 -10.91 3.25 -20.13
CA LEU A 442 -12.08 3.81 -19.45
C LEU A 442 -13.35 3.60 -20.28
N HIS A 443 -14.38 3.07 -19.63
CA HIS A 443 -15.73 3.01 -20.18
C HIS A 443 -16.62 4.06 -19.51
N ALA A 444 -17.36 4.82 -20.30
CA ALA A 444 -18.25 5.88 -19.82
C ALA A 444 -19.44 6.07 -20.78
N THR A 445 -20.33 6.98 -20.42
CA THR A 445 -21.47 7.46 -21.22
C THR A 445 -21.37 8.98 -21.43
N PRO A 446 -22.11 9.57 -22.40
CA PRO A 446 -22.11 11.02 -22.61
C PRO A 446 -22.58 11.85 -21.41
N ASP A 447 -23.24 11.23 -20.43
CA ASP A 447 -23.69 11.90 -19.19
C ASP A 447 -22.62 11.92 -18.09
N ASP A 448 -21.53 11.16 -18.28
CA ASP A 448 -20.43 11.09 -17.33
C ASP A 448 -19.40 12.20 -17.56
N TYR A 449 -18.55 12.38 -16.55
CA TYR A 449 -17.45 13.33 -16.55
C TYR A 449 -16.13 12.61 -16.28
N THR A 450 -15.05 13.17 -16.78
CA THR A 450 -13.68 12.77 -16.47
C THR A 450 -12.94 13.88 -15.77
N HIS A 451 -12.15 13.52 -14.75
CA HIS A 451 -11.19 14.41 -14.12
C HIS A 451 -9.78 13.94 -14.52
N LEU A 452 -9.19 14.65 -15.48
CA LEU A 452 -7.85 14.36 -15.98
C LEU A 452 -6.81 15.20 -15.27
N GLN A 453 -5.93 14.56 -14.50
CA GLN A 453 -4.88 15.23 -13.76
C GLN A 453 -3.67 14.32 -13.64
N TRP A 454 -2.51 14.89 -13.35
CA TRP A 454 -1.33 14.11 -13.01
C TRP A 454 -0.30 14.95 -12.27
N THR A 455 0.57 14.26 -11.53
CA THR A 455 1.84 14.80 -11.06
C THR A 455 3.00 14.09 -11.75
N GLY A 456 3.88 14.87 -12.35
CA GLY A 456 5.22 14.49 -12.75
C GLY A 456 6.20 14.83 -11.64
N SER A 457 7.49 14.87 -11.95
CA SER A 457 8.53 15.21 -10.96
C SER A 457 9.65 16.02 -11.61
N ASN A 458 10.36 16.80 -10.79
CA ASN A 458 11.57 17.55 -11.19
C ASN A 458 12.86 16.93 -10.64
N THR A 459 12.73 15.80 -9.96
CA THR A 459 13.78 15.21 -9.14
C THR A 459 14.02 13.77 -9.53
N ASN A 460 13.74 13.37 -10.78
CA ASN A 460 14.08 12.02 -11.21
C ASN A 460 15.59 11.85 -11.35
N ASN A 461 16.01 10.60 -11.35
CA ASN A 461 17.41 10.27 -11.59
C ASN A 461 17.83 10.69 -13.00
N ASN A 462 18.90 11.50 -13.10
CA ASN A 462 19.41 12.00 -14.37
C ASN A 462 19.95 10.90 -15.32
N GLY A 463 20.20 9.69 -14.79
CA GLY A 463 20.58 8.52 -15.58
C GLY A 463 19.39 7.70 -16.09
N ASN A 464 18.15 8.10 -15.80
CA ASN A 464 16.96 7.42 -16.31
C ASN A 464 16.65 7.85 -17.74
N ALA A 465 16.33 6.87 -18.58
CA ALA A 465 15.90 7.10 -19.95
C ALA A 465 14.58 7.87 -19.97
N GLY A 466 14.45 8.82 -20.88
CA GLY A 466 13.25 9.60 -21.12
C GLY A 466 13.53 10.71 -22.12
N GLN A 467 12.47 11.32 -22.66
CA GLN A 467 12.53 12.50 -23.52
C GLN A 467 12.20 13.77 -22.75
N GLY A 468 12.51 14.93 -23.31
CA GLY A 468 12.55 16.20 -22.58
C GLY A 468 13.72 16.29 -21.59
N LEU A 469 13.74 17.43 -20.89
CA LEU A 469 14.72 17.83 -19.89
C LEU A 469 15.02 16.70 -18.90
N ARG A 470 16.32 16.43 -18.71
CA ARG A 470 16.79 15.38 -17.80
C ARG A 470 16.33 15.65 -16.37
N GLY A 471 15.91 14.58 -15.69
CA GLY A 471 15.42 14.66 -14.31
C GLY A 471 13.97 15.13 -14.19
N THR A 472 13.35 15.62 -15.28
CA THR A 472 11.95 16.04 -15.27
C THR A 472 11.04 15.04 -15.98
N ASP A 473 9.79 14.98 -15.53
CA ASP A 473 8.72 14.20 -16.14
C ASP A 473 7.46 15.04 -16.29
N ARG A 474 6.86 14.95 -17.47
CA ARG A 474 5.61 15.61 -17.83
C ARG A 474 4.77 14.64 -18.65
N HIS A 475 3.46 14.81 -18.58
CA HIS A 475 2.51 14.01 -19.32
C HIS A 475 1.58 14.92 -20.09
N ASN A 476 1.09 14.48 -21.23
CA ASN A 476 0.07 15.17 -21.98
C ASN A 476 -0.86 14.14 -22.61
N TYR A 477 -1.93 14.62 -23.21
CA TYR A 477 -2.92 13.77 -23.86
C TYR A 477 -3.09 14.24 -25.30
N VAL A 478 -2.62 13.42 -26.23
CA VAL A 478 -2.72 13.67 -27.67
C VAL A 478 -3.55 12.57 -28.29
N LEU A 479 -4.64 12.95 -28.96
CA LEU A 479 -5.52 11.99 -29.62
C LEU A 479 -4.79 11.28 -30.77
N LEU A 480 -4.91 9.95 -30.78
CA LEU A 480 -4.33 9.08 -31.79
C LEU A 480 -5.29 8.87 -32.95
N HIS A 481 -4.73 8.69 -34.14
CA HIS A 481 -5.51 8.19 -35.26
C HIS A 481 -5.93 6.74 -35.00
N GLU A 482 -7.12 6.39 -35.48
CA GLU A 482 -7.63 5.03 -35.42
C GLU A 482 -6.70 4.02 -36.12
N GLN A 483 -6.86 2.76 -35.74
CA GLN A 483 -6.16 1.64 -36.34
C GLN A 483 -6.45 1.56 -37.85
N ILE A 484 -5.39 1.65 -38.68
CA ILE A 484 -5.50 1.67 -40.15
C ILE A 484 -5.49 0.24 -40.73
N TYR A 485 -4.84 -0.71 -40.06
CA TYR A 485 -4.71 -2.10 -40.52
C TYR A 485 -5.37 -3.07 -39.53
N PRO A 486 -6.12 -4.08 -40.01
CA PRO A 486 -6.68 -5.12 -39.14
C PRO A 486 -5.56 -5.88 -38.44
N GLU A 487 -5.73 -6.14 -37.13
CA GLU A 487 -4.86 -7.01 -36.35
C GLU A 487 -5.01 -8.48 -36.79
N GLY A 488 -3.91 -9.25 -36.72
CA GLY A 488 -3.93 -10.68 -37.01
C GLY A 488 -4.81 -11.44 -36.01
N SER A 489 -5.71 -12.30 -36.52
CA SER A 489 -6.68 -13.07 -35.72
C SER A 489 -6.11 -14.39 -35.16
N GLY A 490 -4.83 -14.43 -34.79
CA GLY A 490 -4.06 -15.66 -34.60
C GLY A 490 -4.05 -16.29 -33.21
N TYR A 491 -4.77 -15.77 -32.20
CA TYR A 491 -4.69 -16.28 -30.83
C TYR A 491 -6.06 -16.77 -30.32
N THR A 492 -6.15 -18.05 -29.94
CA THR A 492 -7.36 -18.74 -29.44
C THR A 492 -7.46 -18.67 -27.92
N GLY A 493 -7.34 -17.48 -27.34
CA GLY A 493 -7.57 -17.21 -25.91
C GLY A 493 -8.70 -16.19 -25.69
N PRO A 494 -9.25 -16.04 -24.47
CA PRO A 494 -10.24 -15.00 -24.20
C PRO A 494 -9.61 -13.61 -24.24
N GLY A 495 -10.09 -12.74 -25.15
CA GLY A 495 -9.55 -11.40 -25.38
C GLY A 495 -9.42 -11.11 -26.88
N VAL A 496 -10.49 -10.57 -27.47
CA VAL A 496 -10.59 -10.26 -28.90
C VAL A 496 -9.82 -8.97 -29.19
N LYS A 497 -8.81 -9.05 -30.07
CA LYS A 497 -7.73 -8.09 -30.41
C LYS A 497 -6.50 -8.12 -29.50
N VAL A 498 -5.36 -8.47 -30.10
CA VAL A 498 -4.02 -8.48 -29.51
C VAL A 498 -3.16 -7.57 -30.39
N GLY A 499 -2.87 -6.36 -29.92
CA GLY A 499 -2.09 -5.37 -30.68
C GLY A 499 -2.22 -3.95 -30.14
N HIS A 500 -2.15 -2.96 -31.04
CA HIS A 500 -1.99 -1.55 -30.67
C HIS A 500 -3.34 -0.84 -30.54
N PHE A 501 -3.52 0.01 -29.52
CA PHE A 501 -4.67 0.91 -29.38
C PHE A 501 -4.90 1.83 -30.59
N GLY A 502 -3.88 2.08 -31.39
CA GLY A 502 -3.97 2.85 -32.62
C GLY A 502 -2.61 2.93 -33.29
N VAL A 503 -2.49 3.78 -34.31
CA VAL A 503 -1.16 4.09 -34.87
C VAL A 503 -0.41 5.05 -33.95
N ASN A 504 0.92 5.15 -34.11
CA ASN A 504 1.77 6.08 -33.34
C ASN A 504 1.70 7.53 -33.84
N TYR A 505 0.76 7.84 -34.73
CA TYR A 505 0.55 9.17 -35.27
C TYR A 505 -0.72 9.80 -34.67
N PRO A 506 -0.66 11.09 -34.29
CA PRO A 506 -1.86 11.83 -33.88
C PRO A 506 -2.92 11.82 -34.98
N MET A 507 -4.20 11.91 -34.59
CA MET A 507 -5.27 12.10 -35.56
C MET A 507 -5.19 13.48 -36.22
N ASN A 508 -5.64 13.59 -37.47
CA ASN A 508 -5.88 14.90 -38.06
C ASN A 508 -7.10 15.53 -37.38
N LEU A 509 -6.88 16.66 -36.70
CA LEU A 509 -7.92 17.36 -35.94
C LEU A 509 -8.81 18.26 -36.83
N THR A 510 -8.54 18.34 -38.13
CA THR A 510 -9.36 19.12 -39.06
C THR A 510 -10.78 18.56 -39.12
N GLY A 511 -11.78 19.37 -38.75
CA GLY A 511 -13.19 18.96 -38.75
C GLY A 511 -13.61 18.09 -37.56
N THR A 512 -12.78 17.96 -36.52
CA THR A 512 -13.17 17.30 -35.27
C THR A 512 -14.33 18.03 -34.60
N SER A 513 -15.25 17.28 -34.00
CA SER A 513 -16.35 17.84 -33.18
C SER A 513 -15.92 18.17 -31.74
N LEU A 514 -14.68 17.82 -31.37
CA LEU A 514 -14.15 18.09 -30.03
C LEU A 514 -13.70 19.56 -29.93
N PRO A 515 -13.96 20.24 -28.79
CA PRO A 515 -13.56 21.63 -28.61
C PRO A 515 -12.04 21.83 -28.76
N LEU A 516 -11.63 22.79 -29.59
CA LEU A 516 -10.21 23.05 -29.88
C LEU A 516 -9.45 23.50 -28.63
N ASP A 517 -10.07 24.31 -27.78
CA ASP A 517 -9.49 24.79 -26.52
C ASP A 517 -9.17 23.62 -25.57
N MET A 518 -10.06 22.62 -25.48
CA MET A 518 -9.82 21.39 -24.73
C MET A 518 -8.63 20.61 -25.28
N LEU A 519 -8.58 20.43 -26.60
CA LEU A 519 -7.50 19.70 -27.27
C LEU A 519 -6.14 20.39 -27.08
N GLU A 520 -6.10 21.72 -27.22
CA GLU A 520 -4.90 22.52 -26.97
C GLU A 520 -4.46 22.45 -25.51
N LYS A 521 -5.42 22.51 -24.57
CA LYS A 521 -5.15 22.39 -23.13
C LYS A 521 -4.49 21.05 -22.81
N LEU A 522 -5.00 19.96 -23.38
CA LEU A 522 -4.51 18.61 -23.13
C LEU A 522 -3.17 18.30 -23.82
N ALA A 523 -2.97 18.80 -25.05
CA ALA A 523 -1.76 18.55 -25.81
C ALA A 523 -0.58 19.40 -25.35
N TYR A 524 -0.82 20.69 -25.06
CA TYR A 524 0.22 21.68 -24.74
C TYR A 524 0.24 22.11 -23.28
N LEU A 525 -0.60 21.51 -22.43
CA LEU A 525 -0.69 21.82 -21.00
C LEU A 525 -0.99 23.29 -20.71
N LYS A 526 -1.96 23.87 -21.43
CA LYS A 526 -2.30 25.30 -21.27
C LYS A 526 -2.91 25.60 -19.88
N PRO A 527 -2.60 26.77 -19.28
CA PRO A 527 -1.70 27.80 -19.80
C PRO A 527 -0.22 27.37 -19.70
N ALA A 528 0.51 27.51 -20.81
CA ALA A 528 1.93 27.23 -20.86
C ALA A 528 2.74 28.41 -20.30
N GLN A 529 3.99 28.17 -19.92
CA GLN A 529 4.92 29.22 -19.52
C GLN A 529 5.13 30.22 -20.67
N LEU A 530 4.94 31.51 -20.40
CA LEU A 530 5.18 32.56 -21.39
C LEU A 530 6.65 32.56 -21.82
N GLY A 531 6.90 32.32 -23.10
CA GLY A 531 8.26 32.21 -23.65
C GLY A 531 9.00 30.92 -23.30
N GLY A 532 8.31 29.93 -22.72
CA GLY A 532 8.90 28.63 -22.39
C GLY A 532 9.01 27.69 -23.59
N GLU A 533 9.93 26.73 -23.51
CA GLU A 533 10.05 25.64 -24.46
C GLU A 533 9.08 24.49 -24.10
N MET A 534 8.11 24.29 -24.99
CA MET A 534 7.01 23.35 -24.87
C MET A 534 7.04 22.23 -25.93
N SER A 535 8.02 22.20 -26.83
CA SER A 535 8.16 21.13 -27.84
C SER A 535 8.25 19.73 -27.20
N GLU A 536 8.95 19.63 -26.07
CA GLU A 536 9.03 18.44 -25.21
C GLU A 536 8.42 18.66 -23.81
N LEU A 537 7.65 19.74 -23.65
CA LEU A 537 7.01 20.17 -22.39
C LEU A 537 8.02 20.51 -21.28
N ASP A 538 9.22 20.95 -21.62
CA ASP A 538 10.31 21.12 -20.67
C ASP A 538 10.05 22.19 -19.61
N ASP A 539 9.41 23.28 -20.03
CA ASP A 539 9.04 24.39 -19.16
C ASP A 539 7.62 24.26 -18.56
N ALA A 540 6.96 23.11 -18.72
CA ALA A 540 5.70 22.83 -18.03
C ALA A 540 5.92 22.63 -16.52
N GLY A 541 4.92 22.94 -15.70
CA GLY A 541 4.92 22.58 -14.27
C GLY A 541 4.79 21.06 -14.04
N PRO A 542 5.25 20.53 -12.88
CA PRO A 542 5.15 19.10 -12.56
C PRO A 542 3.75 18.66 -12.14
N TYR A 543 2.75 19.54 -12.20
CA TYR A 543 1.35 19.24 -11.92
C TYR A 543 0.47 19.81 -13.02
N PHE A 544 -0.52 19.04 -13.43
CA PHE A 544 -1.51 19.46 -14.42
C PHE A 544 -2.89 18.99 -14.01
N ASP A 545 -3.87 19.87 -14.26
CA ASP A 545 -5.29 19.64 -14.02
C ASP A 545 -6.11 20.17 -15.21
N ALA A 546 -6.79 19.25 -15.90
CA ALA A 546 -7.69 19.59 -16.99
C ALA A 546 -9.01 20.19 -16.49
N GLY A 547 -9.34 20.05 -15.20
CA GLY A 547 -10.66 20.25 -14.65
C GLY A 547 -11.59 19.09 -15.00
N LEU A 548 -12.87 19.23 -14.64
CA LEU A 548 -13.91 18.31 -15.07
C LEU A 548 -14.27 18.54 -16.53
N MET A 549 -14.17 17.48 -17.32
CA MET A 549 -14.55 17.47 -18.73
C MET A 549 -15.69 16.49 -18.92
N LYS A 550 -16.76 16.95 -19.58
CA LYS A 550 -17.88 16.09 -19.95
C LYS A 550 -17.41 15.09 -21.01
N ALA A 551 -17.85 13.84 -20.89
CA ALA A 551 -17.54 12.82 -21.89
C ALA A 551 -18.01 13.30 -23.29
N PRO A 552 -17.21 13.05 -24.34
CA PRO A 552 -17.61 13.39 -25.71
C PRO A 552 -18.78 12.50 -26.18
N GLY A 553 -19.19 12.65 -27.45
CA GLY A 553 -20.19 11.78 -28.05
C GLY A 553 -19.77 10.29 -28.05
N PRO A 554 -20.70 9.36 -28.35
CA PRO A 554 -20.39 7.94 -28.42
C PRO A 554 -19.28 7.64 -29.44
N GLY A 555 -18.34 6.77 -29.07
CA GLY A 555 -17.16 6.48 -29.87
C GLY A 555 -16.00 5.93 -29.04
N THR A 556 -14.91 5.57 -29.71
CA THR A 556 -13.65 5.20 -29.05
C THR A 556 -12.58 6.24 -29.36
N TYR A 557 -12.06 6.88 -28.32
CA TYR A 557 -11.06 7.93 -28.41
C TYR A 557 -9.75 7.40 -27.84
N HIS A 558 -8.78 7.14 -28.72
CA HIS A 558 -7.45 6.71 -28.31
C HIS A 558 -6.56 7.92 -28.08
N TYR A 559 -5.67 7.85 -27.10
CA TYR A 559 -4.74 8.92 -26.80
C TYR A 559 -3.40 8.40 -26.32
N MET A 560 -2.37 9.23 -26.45
CA MET A 560 -1.02 8.96 -25.96
C MET A 560 -0.44 10.16 -25.23
N CYS A 561 0.60 9.91 -24.43
CA CYS A 561 1.53 10.97 -24.06
C CYS A 561 2.63 11.08 -25.11
N SER A 562 2.70 12.20 -25.83
CA SER A 562 3.70 12.39 -26.89
C SER A 562 5.13 12.39 -26.35
N ARG A 563 5.34 12.90 -25.13
CA ARG A 563 6.66 12.91 -24.47
C ARG A 563 7.14 11.51 -24.11
N ASN A 564 6.27 10.65 -23.59
CA ASN A 564 6.67 9.32 -23.13
C ASN A 564 6.56 8.22 -24.20
N ASN A 565 5.90 8.51 -25.34
CA ASN A 565 5.84 7.62 -26.51
C ASN A 565 7.10 7.69 -27.39
N ALA A 566 8.06 8.56 -27.06
CA ALA A 566 9.22 8.86 -27.90
C ALA A 566 10.34 7.79 -27.89
N PHE A 567 10.01 6.55 -27.49
CA PHE A 567 10.85 5.35 -27.68
C PHE A 567 10.30 4.37 -28.73
N THR A 568 9.14 4.64 -29.34
CA THR A 568 8.46 3.85 -30.40
C THR A 568 8.06 2.41 -30.05
N ASN A 569 8.70 1.78 -29.07
CA ASN A 569 8.39 0.45 -28.54
C ASN A 569 7.91 0.48 -27.08
N ARG A 570 7.60 1.67 -26.56
CA ARG A 570 7.11 1.92 -25.21
C ARG A 570 6.03 2.98 -25.28
N ASP A 571 4.82 2.59 -24.97
CA ASP A 571 3.64 3.33 -25.35
C ASP A 571 2.81 3.64 -24.11
N GLN A 572 2.94 4.86 -23.56
CA GLN A 572 1.95 5.40 -22.61
C GLN A 572 0.70 5.78 -23.41
N LYS A 573 -0.28 4.87 -23.46
CA LYS A 573 -1.50 5.02 -24.24
C LYS A 573 -2.71 4.63 -23.43
N GLY A 574 -3.83 5.27 -23.74
CA GLY A 574 -5.13 4.91 -23.18
C GLY A 574 -6.22 5.09 -24.21
N ARG A 575 -7.43 4.66 -23.85
CA ARG A 575 -8.63 4.90 -24.63
C ARG A 575 -9.85 5.15 -23.76
N PHE A 576 -10.69 6.03 -24.26
CA PHE A 576 -12.03 6.28 -23.75
C PHE A 576 -13.04 5.64 -24.67
N ILE A 577 -13.84 4.72 -24.13
CA ILE A 577 -14.92 4.04 -24.83
C ILE A 577 -16.22 4.62 -24.30
N ILE A 578 -16.82 5.51 -25.10
CA ILE A 578 -18.07 6.17 -24.76
C ILE A 578 -19.22 5.39 -25.39
N HIS A 579 -20.04 4.77 -24.54
CA HIS A 579 -21.20 4.00 -24.96
C HIS A 579 -22.42 4.92 -25.15
N PRO A 580 -23.30 4.68 -26.14
CA PRO A 580 -24.51 5.51 -26.36
C PRO A 580 -25.44 5.57 -25.15
N THR A 581 -25.49 4.48 -24.40
CA THR A 581 -26.25 4.33 -23.15
C THR A 581 -25.38 3.55 -22.16
N SER A 582 -25.70 3.62 -20.87
CA SER A 582 -25.02 2.79 -19.87
C SER A 582 -25.02 1.32 -20.31
N PRO A 583 -23.86 0.67 -20.45
CA PRO A 583 -23.84 -0.77 -20.66
C PRO A 583 -24.50 -1.46 -19.45
N PRO A 584 -25.21 -2.59 -19.64
CA PRO A 584 -25.73 -3.34 -18.51
C PRO A 584 -24.57 -3.68 -17.55
N ALA A 585 -24.78 -3.47 -16.24
CA ALA A 585 -23.77 -3.76 -15.22
C ALA A 585 -23.28 -5.22 -15.40
N LYS A 586 -21.96 -5.39 -15.55
CA LYS A 586 -21.31 -6.70 -15.55
C LYS A 586 -20.96 -7.13 -14.15
#